data_AF-A0A7S4CJJ1-F1
#
_entry.id   AF-A0A7S4CJJ1-F1
#
_cell.length_a   1.000
_cell.length_b   1.000
_cell.length_c   1.000
_cell.angle_alpha   90.00
_cell.angle_beta   90.00
_cell.angle_gamma   90.00
#
_symmetry.space_group_name_H-M   'P 1'
#
loop_
_entity.id
_entity.type
_entity.pdbx_description
1 polymer ?
#
loop_
_entity_poly.entity_id
_entity_poly.type
_entity_poly.pdbx_seq_one_letter_code
_entity_poly.pdbx_strand_id
1 'polypeptide(L)'
;RWFGNLKTQARIGNVLTFRRYGSVIYLLFEHLTLDAWTDNMLEMSLSAPACRAEAAWDDCGSPALARAYCLTFYIACSYVFLNLVLSIVLDHFSLIYTLASDFTCINDQDFESFRVAWHRVAPREQHWIRPWQLAPLIMELHGLHVAQLAFDVNARAHRKRLWMLRFYLDELHKGRGRFHFQAVLRTLATHAVPMEYLLP
;
A
#
# COMPACT_ATOMS: atom_id res chain seq x y z
N ARG A 1 -31.78 1.43 32.25
CA ARG A 1 -30.85 2.45 32.80
C ARG A 1 -29.67 2.52 31.84
N TRP A 2 -29.40 3.68 31.27
CA TRP A 2 -28.26 3.94 30.38
C TRP A 2 -27.35 4.98 31.04
N PHE A 3 -26.08 5.09 30.62
CA PHE A 3 -25.02 5.83 31.33
C PHE A 3 -25.17 7.37 31.40
N GLY A 4 -26.29 7.94 30.93
CA GLY A 4 -26.46 9.40 30.81
C GLY A 4 -26.53 10.17 32.13
N ASN A 5 -26.94 9.53 33.23
CA ASN A 5 -27.12 10.16 34.54
C ASN A 5 -26.18 9.59 35.61
N LEU A 6 -25.01 9.08 35.22
CA LEU A 6 -24.04 8.56 36.19
C LEU A 6 -23.57 9.64 37.15
N LYS A 7 -23.35 9.24 38.41
CA LYS A 7 -22.68 10.06 39.42
C LYS A 7 -21.32 10.55 38.89
N THR A 8 -21.04 11.83 39.12
CA THR A 8 -19.75 12.45 38.81
C THR A 8 -18.63 11.76 39.60
N GLN A 9 -17.64 11.28 38.86
CA GLN A 9 -16.46 10.54 39.30
C GLN A 9 -15.19 11.22 38.75
N ALA A 10 -14.04 10.55 38.85
CA ALA A 10 -12.76 11.13 38.48
C ALA A 10 -12.66 11.39 36.98
N ARG A 11 -13.12 10.44 36.15
CA ARG A 11 -13.11 10.58 34.68
C ARG A 11 -14.46 11.04 34.17
N ILE A 12 -15.51 10.29 34.45
CA ILE A 12 -16.89 10.60 34.07
C ILE A 12 -17.39 11.69 35.00
N GLY A 13 -17.40 12.93 34.53
CA GLY A 13 -17.79 14.08 35.33
C GLY A 13 -18.36 15.22 34.52
N ASN A 14 -18.11 16.46 34.96
CA ASN A 14 -18.71 17.65 34.38
C ASN A 14 -18.17 18.01 32.98
N VAL A 15 -17.00 17.47 32.60
CA VAL A 15 -16.37 17.69 31.28
C VAL A 15 -16.62 16.48 30.37
N LEU A 16 -16.36 15.28 30.87
CA LEU A 16 -16.58 14.02 30.15
C LEU A 16 -17.84 13.35 30.68
N THR A 17 -18.92 13.40 29.91
CA THR A 17 -20.23 12.84 30.29
C THR A 17 -20.90 12.15 29.11
N PHE A 18 -21.65 11.08 29.40
CA PHE A 18 -22.48 10.40 28.39
C PHE A 18 -23.73 11.19 27.99
N ARG A 19 -23.97 12.35 28.61
CA ARG A 19 -25.12 13.21 28.30
C ARG A 19 -24.91 14.12 27.09
N ARG A 20 -23.65 14.45 26.75
CA ARG A 20 -23.32 15.37 25.66
C ARG A 20 -22.73 14.62 24.48
N TYR A 21 -23.25 14.89 23.28
CA TYR A 21 -22.79 14.23 22.05
C TYR A 21 -21.28 14.30 21.82
N GLY A 22 -20.67 15.49 21.95
CA GLY A 22 -19.22 15.65 21.75
C GLY A 22 -18.39 14.86 22.77
N SER A 23 -18.80 14.87 24.04
CA SER A 23 -18.17 14.09 25.10
C SER A 23 -18.30 12.58 24.86
N VAL A 24 -19.44 12.12 24.35
CA VAL A 24 -19.66 10.71 23.98
C VAL A 24 -18.73 10.29 22.85
N ILE A 25 -18.60 11.10 21.80
CA ILE A 25 -17.69 10.80 20.68
C ILE A 25 -16.24 10.69 21.17
N TYR A 26 -15.81 11.61 22.05
CA TYR A 26 -14.48 11.55 22.65
C TYR A 26 -14.30 10.29 23.52
N LEU A 27 -15.25 9.97 24.39
CA LEU A 27 -15.20 8.74 25.20
C LEU A 27 -15.14 7.49 24.32
N LEU A 28 -15.92 7.44 23.24
CA LEU A 28 -15.86 6.35 22.27
C LEU A 28 -14.49 6.27 21.58
N PHE A 29 -13.89 7.40 21.25
CA PHE A 29 -12.54 7.45 20.69
C PHE A 29 -11.49 6.90 21.67
N GLU A 30 -11.56 7.23 22.96
CA GLU A 30 -10.70 6.61 23.98
C GLU A 30 -10.92 5.10 24.06
N HIS A 31 -12.19 4.64 23.99
CA HIS A 31 -12.48 3.20 23.97
C HIS A 31 -11.96 2.52 22.69
N LEU A 32 -11.89 3.23 21.54
CA LEU A 32 -11.29 2.72 20.31
C LEU A 32 -9.77 2.54 20.43
N THR A 33 -9.09 3.47 21.10
CA THR A 33 -7.64 3.39 21.34
C THR A 33 -7.28 2.50 22.53
N LEU A 34 -8.28 1.94 23.21
CA LEU A 34 -8.13 1.20 24.47
C LEU A 34 -7.45 2.03 25.56
N ASP A 35 -7.63 3.34 25.52
CA ASP A 35 -7.11 4.21 26.57
C ASP A 35 -8.12 4.31 27.71
N ALA A 36 -7.67 3.92 28.90
CA ALA A 36 -8.41 3.99 30.15
C ALA A 36 -9.88 3.46 30.10
N TRP A 37 -10.15 2.53 29.18
CA TRP A 37 -11.44 1.87 29.01
C TRP A 37 -11.87 1.09 30.25
N THR A 38 -10.91 0.52 30.99
CA THR A 38 -11.14 -0.18 32.26
C THR A 38 -11.68 0.77 33.33
N ASP A 39 -11.13 1.97 33.40
CA ASP A 39 -11.51 2.97 34.40
C ASP A 39 -12.91 3.51 34.06
N ASN A 40 -13.16 3.80 32.78
CA ASN A 40 -14.49 4.16 32.31
C ASN A 40 -15.50 3.05 32.64
N MET A 41 -15.16 1.78 32.38
CA MET A 41 -16.02 0.63 32.70
C MET A 41 -16.30 0.50 34.20
N LEU A 42 -15.30 0.72 35.04
CA LEU A 42 -15.44 0.68 36.50
C LEU A 42 -16.39 1.78 36.98
N GLU A 43 -16.21 3.01 36.49
CA GLU A 43 -17.06 4.14 36.84
C GLU A 43 -18.51 3.97 36.32
N MET A 44 -18.69 3.34 35.15
CA MET A 44 -20.00 2.93 34.62
C MET A 44 -20.66 1.78 35.40
N SER A 45 -19.87 1.02 36.17
CA SER A 45 -20.32 -0.11 36.99
C SER A 45 -20.66 0.28 38.43
N LEU A 46 -20.60 1.57 38.78
CA LEU A 46 -20.81 2.04 40.14
C LEU A 46 -22.20 1.63 40.67
N SER A 47 -22.23 0.98 41.83
CA SER A 47 -23.46 0.53 42.50
C SER A 47 -23.58 1.10 43.93
N ALA A 48 -24.78 1.04 44.50
CA ALA A 48 -25.02 1.43 45.89
C ALA A 48 -24.09 0.64 46.85
N PRO A 49 -23.58 1.23 47.95
CA PRO A 49 -23.91 2.55 48.52
C PRO A 49 -23.10 3.73 47.95
N ALA A 50 -22.22 3.51 46.97
CA ALA A 50 -21.36 4.56 46.42
C ALA A 50 -22.10 5.57 45.51
N CYS A 51 -23.32 5.24 45.10
CA CYS A 51 -24.25 6.06 44.32
C CYS A 51 -25.65 6.03 44.96
N ARG A 52 -26.49 7.00 44.62
CA ARG A 52 -27.87 7.12 45.09
C ARG A 52 -28.79 6.33 44.16
N ALA A 53 -29.43 5.30 44.72
CA ALA A 53 -30.44 4.49 44.05
C ALA A 53 -31.85 4.87 44.55
N GLU A 54 -32.21 6.15 44.50
CA GLU A 54 -33.52 6.64 44.96
C GLU A 54 -34.51 6.70 43.80
N ALA A 55 -35.81 6.50 44.07
CA ALA A 55 -36.84 6.48 43.02
C ALA A 55 -36.96 7.82 42.26
N ALA A 56 -36.64 8.95 42.91
CA ALA A 56 -36.66 10.28 42.30
C ALA A 56 -35.35 10.62 41.58
N TRP A 57 -34.21 10.10 42.06
CA TRP A 57 -32.88 10.34 41.49
C TRP A 57 -32.02 9.09 41.62
N ASP A 58 -31.80 8.43 40.49
CA ASP A 58 -30.93 7.26 40.36
C ASP A 58 -29.72 7.62 39.51
N ASP A 59 -28.57 7.77 40.18
CA ASP A 59 -27.29 8.10 39.55
C ASP A 59 -26.32 6.89 39.50
N CYS A 60 -26.85 5.71 39.81
CA CYS A 60 -26.11 4.45 39.77
C CYS A 60 -25.95 3.91 38.35
N GLY A 61 -24.79 3.30 38.13
CA GLY A 61 -24.50 2.50 36.96
C GLY A 61 -25.10 1.09 37.05
N SER A 62 -24.82 0.28 36.04
CA SER A 62 -25.19 -1.14 36.02
C SER A 62 -23.97 -1.97 35.66
N PRO A 63 -23.42 -2.78 36.60
CA PRO A 63 -22.22 -3.57 36.35
C PRO A 63 -22.35 -4.52 35.15
N ALA A 64 -23.53 -5.13 34.98
CA ALA A 64 -23.77 -6.06 33.89
C ALA A 64 -23.82 -5.35 32.53
N LEU A 65 -24.52 -4.21 32.45
CA LEU A 65 -24.63 -3.43 31.22
C LEU A 65 -23.30 -2.76 30.85
N ALA A 66 -22.54 -2.25 31.84
CA ALA A 66 -21.22 -1.67 31.61
C ALA A 66 -20.26 -2.67 30.98
N ARG A 67 -20.17 -3.88 31.56
CA ARG A 67 -19.34 -4.97 30.99
C ARG A 67 -19.80 -5.39 29.60
N ALA A 68 -21.10 -5.60 29.41
CA ALA A 68 -21.63 -6.00 28.11
C ALA A 68 -21.35 -4.94 27.03
N TYR A 69 -21.61 -3.67 27.33
CA TYR A 69 -21.36 -2.56 26.43
C TYR A 69 -19.87 -2.45 26.04
N CYS A 70 -18.97 -2.38 27.02
CA CYS A 70 -17.54 -2.25 26.76
C CYS A 70 -16.99 -3.45 25.96
N LEU A 71 -17.42 -4.67 26.30
CA LEU A 71 -16.95 -5.88 25.62
C LEU A 71 -17.48 -5.97 24.19
N THR A 72 -18.77 -5.69 23.96
CA THR A 72 -19.34 -5.69 22.60
C THR A 72 -18.69 -4.62 21.74
N PHE A 73 -18.47 -3.42 22.29
CA PHE A 73 -17.77 -2.36 21.58
C PHE A 73 -16.33 -2.76 21.24
N TYR A 74 -15.59 -3.32 22.20
CA TYR A 74 -14.23 -3.83 21.99
C TYR A 74 -14.15 -4.85 20.85
N ILE A 75 -15.02 -5.86 20.87
CA ILE A 75 -15.04 -6.91 19.84
C ILE A 75 -15.38 -6.31 18.47
N ALA A 76 -16.39 -5.45 18.39
CA ALA A 76 -16.79 -4.81 17.14
C ALA A 76 -15.68 -3.94 16.55
N CYS A 77 -15.05 -3.11 17.37
CA CYS A 77 -13.95 -2.23 16.97
C CYS A 77 -12.72 -3.02 16.56
N SER A 78 -12.38 -4.08 17.29
CA SER A 78 -11.28 -4.98 16.94
C SER A 78 -11.52 -5.65 15.58
N TYR A 79 -12.74 -6.12 15.31
CA TYR A 79 -13.10 -6.72 14.03
C TYR A 79 -12.94 -5.71 12.88
N VAL A 80 -13.46 -4.49 13.03
CA VAL A 80 -13.32 -3.45 12.00
C VAL A 80 -11.86 -3.09 11.78
N PHE A 81 -11.08 -2.89 12.85
CA PHE A 81 -9.67 -2.54 12.77
C PHE A 81 -8.83 -3.65 12.11
N LEU A 82 -9.05 -4.91 12.50
CA LEU A 82 -8.35 -6.06 11.92
C LEU A 82 -8.66 -6.22 10.43
N ASN A 83 -9.92 -6.08 10.02
CA ASN A 83 -10.29 -6.19 8.60
C ASN A 83 -9.73 -5.04 7.77
N LEU A 84 -9.68 -3.82 8.32
CA LEU A 84 -9.04 -2.68 7.67
C LEU A 84 -7.54 -2.95 7.45
N VAL A 85 -6.83 -3.35 8.51
CA VAL A 85 -5.39 -3.63 8.44
C VAL A 85 -5.11 -4.80 7.49
N LEU A 86 -5.92 -5.86 7.55
CA LEU A 86 -5.81 -6.99 6.63
C LEU A 86 -5.98 -6.54 5.17
N SER A 87 -6.97 -5.71 4.88
CA SER A 87 -7.17 -5.16 3.53
C SER A 87 -5.94 -4.38 3.07
N ILE A 88 -5.42 -3.48 3.89
CA ILE A 88 -4.24 -2.66 3.54
C ILE A 88 -3.02 -3.53 3.27
N VAL A 89 -2.80 -4.54 4.11
CA VAL A 89 -1.66 -5.46 3.97
C VAL A 89 -1.79 -6.32 2.71
N LEU A 90 -3.00 -6.81 2.41
CA LEU A 90 -3.27 -7.56 1.18
C LEU A 90 -3.07 -6.69 -0.06
N ASP A 91 -3.53 -5.45 -0.05
CA ASP A 91 -3.32 -4.51 -1.14
C ASP A 91 -1.83 -4.20 -1.35
N HIS A 92 -1.07 -4.07 -0.26
CA HIS A 92 0.38 -3.88 -0.33
C HIS A 92 1.09 -5.07 -0.96
N PHE A 93 0.78 -6.30 -0.51
CA PHE A 93 1.37 -7.49 -1.10
C PHE A 93 0.90 -7.69 -2.54
N SER A 94 -0.37 -7.47 -2.84
CA SER A 94 -0.90 -7.52 -4.21
C SER A 94 -0.18 -6.52 -5.11
N LEU A 95 0.08 -5.30 -4.64
CA LEU A 95 0.87 -4.31 -5.37
C LEU A 95 2.31 -4.78 -5.59
N ILE A 96 2.96 -5.37 -4.59
CA ILE A 96 4.31 -5.93 -4.76
C ILE A 96 4.30 -7.08 -5.77
N TYR A 97 3.33 -7.98 -5.70
CA TYR A 97 3.22 -9.11 -6.62
C TYR A 97 2.88 -8.67 -8.04
N THR A 98 2.01 -7.68 -8.21
CA THR A 98 1.68 -7.11 -9.54
C THR A 98 2.84 -6.35 -10.13
N LEU A 99 3.58 -5.56 -9.33
CA LEU A 99 4.83 -4.95 -9.79
C LEU A 99 5.85 -6.03 -10.15
N ALA A 100 6.01 -7.06 -9.31
CA ALA A 100 6.87 -8.18 -9.64
C ALA A 100 6.44 -8.82 -10.95
N SER A 101 5.14 -9.09 -11.17
CA SER A 101 4.61 -9.75 -12.37
C SER A 101 4.61 -8.88 -13.63
N ASP A 102 4.31 -7.59 -13.55
CA ASP A 102 4.43 -6.68 -14.70
C ASP A 102 5.91 -6.49 -15.10
N PHE A 103 6.85 -6.78 -14.19
CA PHE A 103 8.28 -6.92 -14.47
C PHE A 103 8.74 -8.39 -14.66
N THR A 104 7.88 -9.42 -14.55
CA THR A 104 8.29 -10.85 -14.61
C THR A 104 8.81 -11.33 -15.96
N CYS A 105 8.86 -10.49 -16.99
CA CYS A 105 9.60 -10.82 -18.21
C CYS A 105 11.07 -10.37 -18.18
N ILE A 106 11.54 -9.81 -17.05
CA ILE A 106 12.94 -9.46 -16.82
C ILE A 106 13.30 -9.98 -15.42
N ASN A 107 14.05 -11.07 -15.36
CA ASN A 107 14.60 -11.59 -14.11
C ASN A 107 15.73 -10.67 -13.59
N ASP A 108 16.13 -10.80 -12.32
CA ASP A 108 17.26 -10.03 -11.75
C ASP A 108 18.55 -10.21 -12.58
N GLN A 109 18.74 -11.41 -13.13
CA GLN A 109 19.86 -11.73 -14.02
C GLN A 109 19.81 -10.98 -15.36
N ASP A 110 18.60 -10.73 -15.88
CA ASP A 110 18.39 -10.01 -17.13
C ASP A 110 18.64 -8.50 -16.93
N PHE A 111 18.24 -7.98 -15.78
CA PHE A 111 18.54 -6.60 -15.37
C PHE A 111 20.05 -6.37 -15.22
N GLU A 112 20.77 -7.29 -14.55
CA GLU A 112 22.22 -7.17 -14.39
C GLU A 112 22.95 -7.31 -15.74
N SER A 113 22.49 -8.22 -16.60
CA SER A 113 23.01 -8.35 -17.98
C SER A 113 22.80 -7.07 -18.79
N PHE A 114 21.64 -6.44 -18.66
CA PHE A 114 21.37 -5.13 -19.27
C PHE A 114 22.27 -4.03 -18.72
N ARG A 115 22.48 -3.99 -17.40
CA ARG A 115 23.38 -3.04 -16.75
C ARG A 115 24.81 -3.19 -17.26
N VAL A 116 25.32 -4.42 -17.36
CA VAL A 116 26.66 -4.70 -17.89
C VAL A 116 26.79 -4.28 -19.36
N ALA A 117 25.82 -4.63 -20.21
CA ALA A 117 25.80 -4.22 -21.62
C ALA A 117 25.74 -2.69 -21.76
N TRP A 118 24.95 -2.02 -20.93
CA TRP A 118 24.84 -0.57 -20.89
C TRP A 118 26.18 0.09 -20.54
N HIS A 119 26.87 -0.40 -19.49
CA HIS A 119 28.16 0.13 -19.08
C HIS A 119 29.25 -0.04 -20.15
N ARG A 120 29.20 -1.12 -20.95
CA ARG A 120 30.12 -1.31 -22.08
C ARG A 120 29.95 -0.25 -23.18
N VAL A 121 28.70 0.13 -23.47
CA VAL A 121 28.38 1.10 -24.53
C VAL A 121 28.46 2.56 -24.03
N ALA A 122 28.23 2.79 -22.73
CA ALA A 122 28.26 4.09 -22.07
C ALA A 122 29.21 4.12 -20.85
N PRO A 123 30.54 4.06 -21.04
CA PRO A 123 31.52 3.88 -19.96
C PRO A 123 31.70 5.06 -18.99
N ARG A 124 30.93 6.16 -19.12
CA ARG A 124 31.03 7.37 -18.28
C ARG A 124 29.91 7.51 -17.25
N GLU A 125 29.28 6.41 -16.82
CA GLU A 125 28.07 6.45 -15.96
C GLU A 125 26.96 7.34 -16.54
N GLN A 126 26.94 7.47 -17.87
CA GLN A 126 25.93 8.28 -18.53
C GLN A 126 24.59 7.54 -18.48
N HIS A 127 23.60 8.19 -17.89
CA HIS A 127 22.22 7.72 -17.84
C HIS A 127 21.53 7.82 -19.21
N TRP A 128 22.26 8.22 -20.26
CA TRP A 128 21.75 8.38 -21.61
C TRP A 128 22.74 7.87 -22.66
N ILE A 129 22.19 7.31 -23.74
CA ILE A 129 22.92 6.92 -24.95
C ILE A 129 22.41 7.70 -26.16
N ARG A 130 23.23 7.82 -27.20
CA ARG A 130 22.84 8.41 -28.48
C ARG A 130 22.19 7.36 -29.40
N PRO A 131 21.37 7.75 -30.39
CA PRO A 131 20.60 6.80 -31.20
C PRO A 131 21.44 5.74 -31.93
N TRP A 132 22.67 6.06 -32.33
CA TRP A 132 23.56 5.11 -32.99
C TRP A 132 24.19 4.09 -32.04
N GLN A 133 24.21 4.37 -30.74
CA GLN A 133 24.71 3.46 -29.70
C GLN A 133 23.69 2.39 -29.32
N LEU A 134 22.43 2.54 -29.76
CA LEU A 134 21.36 1.57 -29.50
C LEU A 134 21.61 0.22 -30.18
N ALA A 135 22.11 0.21 -31.42
CA ALA A 135 22.39 -1.04 -32.14
C ALA A 135 23.53 -1.87 -31.50
N PRO A 136 24.68 -1.28 -31.13
CA PRO A 136 25.71 -1.96 -30.34
C PRO A 136 25.19 -2.53 -29.00
N LEU A 137 24.33 -1.79 -28.30
CA LEU A 137 23.73 -2.25 -27.04
C LEU A 137 22.89 -3.52 -27.22
N ILE A 138 22.06 -3.54 -28.26
CA ILE A 138 21.20 -4.70 -28.56
C ILE A 138 22.04 -5.91 -29.00
N MET A 139 23.16 -5.69 -29.71
CA MET A 139 24.09 -6.75 -30.06
C MET A 139 24.80 -7.35 -28.82
N GLU A 140 25.25 -6.52 -27.88
CA GLU A 140 25.85 -7.00 -26.63
C GLU A 140 24.86 -7.81 -25.78
N LEU A 141 23.60 -7.36 -25.71
CA LEU A 141 22.51 -8.09 -25.03
C LEU A 141 22.26 -9.48 -25.64
N HIS A 142 22.40 -9.61 -26.96
CA HIS A 142 22.28 -10.90 -27.65
C HIS A 142 23.42 -11.86 -27.27
N GLY A 143 24.64 -11.36 -27.10
CA GLY A 143 25.82 -12.17 -26.70
C GLY A 143 25.76 -12.68 -25.25
N LEU A 144 24.95 -12.07 -24.40
CA LEU A 144 24.79 -12.43 -22.98
C LEU A 144 23.73 -13.52 -22.71
N HIS A 145 23.16 -14.16 -23.75
CA HIS A 145 22.15 -15.22 -23.62
C HIS A 145 20.88 -14.82 -22.85
N VAL A 146 20.50 -13.54 -22.92
CA VAL A 146 19.26 -13.03 -22.32
C VAL A 146 18.10 -13.37 -23.24
N ALA A 147 17.57 -14.59 -23.15
CA ALA A 147 16.57 -15.14 -24.08
C ALA A 147 15.30 -14.28 -24.21
N GLN A 148 14.99 -13.44 -23.22
CA GLN A 148 13.78 -12.59 -23.20
C GLN A 148 14.01 -11.18 -23.75
N LEU A 149 15.24 -10.62 -23.70
CA LEU A 149 15.55 -9.25 -24.17
C LEU A 149 16.38 -9.21 -25.46
N ALA A 150 16.94 -10.35 -25.88
CA ALA A 150 17.80 -10.44 -27.05
C ALA A 150 16.99 -10.42 -28.36
N PHE A 151 17.22 -9.40 -29.19
CA PHE A 151 16.82 -9.41 -30.59
C PHE A 151 17.99 -9.90 -31.44
N ASP A 152 17.75 -10.89 -32.31
CA ASP A 152 18.73 -11.24 -33.34
C ASP A 152 18.78 -10.12 -34.39
N VAL A 153 19.87 -9.34 -34.39
CA VAL A 153 20.07 -8.20 -35.30
C VAL A 153 20.27 -8.65 -36.75
N ASN A 154 20.71 -9.89 -36.97
CA ASN A 154 20.99 -10.47 -38.29
C ASN A 154 19.77 -11.16 -38.91
N ALA A 155 18.82 -11.61 -38.10
CA ALA A 155 17.56 -12.15 -38.58
C ALA A 155 16.68 -11.05 -39.22
N ARG A 156 16.33 -11.23 -40.49
CA ARG A 156 15.43 -10.30 -41.22
C ARG A 156 14.08 -10.10 -40.52
N ALA A 157 13.63 -11.11 -39.76
CA ALA A 157 12.40 -11.09 -38.97
C ALA A 157 12.40 -10.01 -37.87
N HIS A 158 13.56 -9.71 -37.27
CA HIS A 158 13.65 -8.78 -36.14
C HIS A 158 14.02 -7.35 -36.55
N ARG A 159 14.41 -7.10 -37.82
CA ARG A 159 14.68 -5.74 -38.33
C ARG A 159 13.48 -4.81 -38.19
N LYS A 160 12.26 -5.31 -38.43
CA LYS A 160 11.04 -4.52 -38.23
C LYS A 160 10.84 -4.15 -36.76
N ARG A 161 11.13 -5.06 -35.83
CA ARG A 161 11.01 -4.82 -34.38
C ARG A 161 12.04 -3.80 -33.89
N LEU A 162 13.29 -3.89 -34.34
CA LEU A 162 14.34 -2.89 -34.10
C LEU A 162 13.95 -1.50 -34.62
N TRP A 163 13.35 -1.44 -35.82
CA TRP A 163 12.88 -0.19 -36.40
C TRP A 163 11.72 0.41 -35.60
N MET A 164 10.74 -0.42 -35.19
CA MET A 164 9.64 0.01 -34.32
C MET A 164 10.12 0.51 -32.96
N LEU A 165 11.07 -0.19 -32.34
CA LEU A 165 11.66 0.20 -31.06
C LEU A 165 12.39 1.54 -31.15
N ARG A 166 13.16 1.75 -32.23
CA ARG A 166 13.82 3.04 -32.48
C ARG A 166 12.82 4.16 -32.71
N PHE A 167 11.79 3.91 -33.53
CA PHE A 167 10.73 4.89 -33.78
C PHE A 167 9.99 5.28 -32.49
N TYR A 168 9.62 4.30 -31.67
CA TYR A 168 8.93 4.54 -30.41
C TYR A 168 9.78 5.34 -29.41
N LEU A 169 11.08 5.03 -29.30
CA LEU A 169 12.02 5.78 -28.47
C LEU A 169 12.24 7.21 -28.98
N ASP A 170 12.32 7.40 -30.31
CA ASP A 170 12.46 8.72 -30.92
C ASP A 170 11.22 9.59 -30.68
N GLU A 171 10.02 9.00 -30.70
CA GLU A 171 8.78 9.71 -30.39
C GLU A 171 8.61 10.05 -28.90
N LEU A 172 8.90 9.10 -28.01
CA LEU A 172 8.92 9.32 -26.56
C LEU A 172 9.83 10.49 -26.17
N HIS A 173 10.94 10.67 -26.88
CA HIS A 173 11.92 11.71 -26.61
C HIS A 173 11.81 12.93 -27.53
N LYS A 174 10.75 13.05 -28.35
CA LYS A 174 10.52 14.18 -29.27
C LYS A 174 11.76 14.57 -30.08
N GLY A 175 12.56 13.58 -30.51
CA GLY A 175 13.77 13.85 -31.29
C GLY A 175 14.92 14.55 -30.54
N ARG A 176 14.96 14.54 -29.20
CA ARG A 176 16.10 15.07 -28.41
C ARG A 176 17.45 14.37 -28.67
N GLY A 177 17.47 13.31 -29.47
CA GLY A 177 18.69 12.61 -29.89
C GLY A 177 19.45 11.94 -28.75
N ARG A 178 18.76 11.61 -27.64
CA ARG A 178 19.31 10.90 -26.47
C ARG A 178 18.24 10.01 -25.86
N PHE A 179 18.59 8.78 -25.52
CA PHE A 179 17.70 7.80 -24.89
C PHE A 179 18.15 7.52 -23.46
N HIS A 180 17.22 7.63 -22.50
CA HIS A 180 17.51 7.38 -21.09
C HIS A 180 17.54 5.89 -20.76
N PHE A 181 18.39 5.47 -19.80
CA PHE A 181 18.51 4.09 -19.33
C PHE A 181 17.14 3.44 -19.06
N GLN A 182 16.33 4.10 -18.24
CA GLN A 182 15.00 3.60 -17.85
C GLN A 182 14.02 3.55 -19.04
N ALA A 183 14.14 4.45 -20.01
CA ALA A 183 13.26 4.47 -21.19
C ALA A 183 13.57 3.28 -22.11
N VAL A 184 14.85 3.01 -22.35
CA VAL A 184 15.31 1.86 -23.15
C VAL A 184 14.93 0.55 -22.45
N LEU A 185 15.20 0.42 -21.16
CA LEU A 185 14.86 -0.77 -20.38
C LEU A 185 13.36 -1.06 -20.39
N ARG A 186 12.52 -0.04 -20.14
CA ARG A 186 11.05 -0.19 -20.19
C ARG A 186 10.56 -0.59 -21.56
N THR A 187 11.11 0.00 -22.61
CA THR A 187 10.70 -0.30 -23.99
C THR A 187 11.09 -1.73 -24.38
N LEU A 188 12.28 -2.18 -23.99
CA LEU A 188 12.70 -3.57 -24.17
C LEU A 188 11.83 -4.54 -23.36
N ALA A 189 11.52 -4.21 -22.10
CA ALA A 189 10.61 -4.99 -21.26
C ALA A 189 9.23 -5.17 -21.91
N THR A 190 8.63 -4.09 -22.40
CA THR A 190 7.31 -4.13 -23.05
C THR A 190 7.30 -4.95 -24.33
N HIS A 191 8.43 -5.07 -25.03
CA HIS A 191 8.52 -5.88 -26.24
C HIS A 191 8.92 -7.35 -25.96
N ALA A 192 9.37 -7.67 -24.74
CA ALA A 192 9.66 -9.03 -24.29
C ALA A 192 8.38 -9.78 -23.85
N VAL A 193 7.37 -9.06 -23.37
CA VAL A 193 6.10 -9.63 -22.91
C VAL A 193 5.34 -10.27 -24.09
N PRO A 194 4.91 -11.55 -23.98
CA PRO A 194 4.08 -12.21 -24.98
C PRO A 194 2.75 -11.47 -25.17
N MET A 195 2.32 -11.29 -26.43
CA MET A 195 1.13 -10.51 -26.79
C MET A 195 -0.19 -11.07 -26.19
N GLU A 196 -0.18 -12.31 -25.72
CA GLU A 196 -1.30 -12.99 -25.04
C GLU A 196 -1.65 -12.37 -23.68
N TYR A 197 -0.70 -11.70 -23.01
CA TYR A 197 -0.92 -11.02 -21.72
C TYR A 197 -1.28 -9.53 -21.85
N LEU A 198 -1.28 -9.00 -23.09
CA LEU A 198 -1.57 -7.58 -23.38
C LEU A 198 -3.02 -7.34 -23.83
N LEU A 199 -3.83 -8.39 -23.95
CA LEU A 199 -5.26 -8.31 -24.26
C LEU A 199 -6.07 -8.57 -22.99
N PRO A 200 -7.14 -7.79 -22.73
CA PRO A 200 -7.97 -7.92 -21.54
C PRO A 200 -8.75 -9.25 -21.49
#